data_AF-A0A2W2H962-F1
#
_entry.id   AF-A0A2W2H962-F1
#
_cell.length_a   1.000
_cell.length_b   1.000
_cell.length_c   1.000
_cell.angle_alpha   90.00
_cell.angle_beta   90.00
_cell.angle_gamma   90.00
#
_symmetry.space_group_name_H-M   'P 1'
#
loop_
_entity.id
_entity.type
_entity.pdbx_description
1 polymer ?
#
loop_
_entity_poly.entity_id
_entity_poly.type
_entity_poly.pdbx_seq_one_letter_code
_entity_poly.pdbx_strand_id
1 'polypeptide(L)'
;MVRRLGDGEHVRVGKVLARERGIFAVRWSDDGTEESLRLDHRNLLVTEGTLRFISLMNPEQISKGFTDDPLRLVLQLLNEHPNGLKATDIKSKLVDLGLDGQSVGRAWRSIQTKLAKHGDVAIRGGNKTAKTYVYRVKPSNTPPVPLPDVGMPKDTEVPQGIIASEAVPDPALAEEPVKPFSTRLASLLGFKQARTIPQLLAEPLRTGVTLGRLDSAAVERFHGQLDESDRRTFSTLLLAVPKKTQAVSLPVEVQHGVLVAAISELLTEAPAELRAAAGWLLRRVAASSTLPAEVAGPFVQLALFLADDPQKADLEVLDLVAHALSRAVPALSEDVVSSDRLALLAQALPFSEKGGRVPLMVAVHERSPASLLSLRWWDGASTETLVECGQGRLGRIIASTEILEPIIRPLLERELAEVTTRARLGIFLRLPAELAEHVPVPAFVNAFQRVGRHDPIAAAWAKALGGEEQLASAREEIDRARQDTETAMTLKNEAERLVQELTERCDRVERQLQETQAGVLRRRASQDRQLQIDVMRALADLAAEVEELSVRGVSSETMIARVHGLAATYGLWPIGPIHEKSAFDLKLHKAIAGDPQPDDEVIVRRPGYIWSSSTEEVVLHKALVEHLKRR
;
A
#
# COMPACT_ATOMS: atom_id res chain seq x y z
N MET A 1 21.37 -22.11 11.15
CA MET A 1 21.33 -22.36 9.69
C MET A 1 20.56 -21.23 9.03
N VAL A 2 20.91 -20.84 7.81
CA VAL A 2 20.11 -19.93 6.98
C VAL A 2 19.61 -20.69 5.77
N ARG A 3 18.31 -20.55 5.50
CA ARG A 3 17.66 -21.07 4.30
C ARG A 3 17.44 -19.94 3.31
N ARG A 4 17.80 -20.16 2.04
CA ARG A 4 17.45 -19.27 0.92
C ARG A 4 16.44 -19.96 0.01
N LEU A 5 15.31 -19.30 -0.26
CA LEU A 5 14.45 -19.64 -1.41
C LEU A 5 15.15 -19.13 -2.68
N GLY A 6 15.55 -20.04 -3.57
CA GLY A 6 15.97 -19.69 -4.93
C GLY A 6 14.77 -19.30 -5.80
N ASP A 7 15.05 -18.66 -6.94
CA ASP A 7 14.05 -18.30 -7.96
C ASP A 7 13.55 -19.53 -8.79
N GLY A 8 14.00 -20.73 -8.43
CA GLY A 8 13.43 -22.03 -8.79
C GLY A 8 13.46 -22.93 -7.54
N GLU A 9 12.66 -23.99 -7.49
CA GLU A 9 12.34 -24.84 -6.31
C GLU A 9 13.52 -25.38 -5.45
N HIS A 10 14.76 -25.07 -5.80
CA HIS A 10 15.94 -25.42 -5.02
C HIS A 10 16.07 -24.53 -3.77
N VAL A 11 15.74 -25.15 -2.64
CA VAL A 11 16.02 -24.64 -1.31
C VAL A 11 17.49 -24.84 -0.98
N ARG A 12 18.24 -23.75 -0.77
CA ARG A 12 19.63 -23.82 -0.28
C ARG A 12 19.67 -23.61 1.22
N VAL A 13 20.53 -24.37 1.91
CA VAL A 13 20.77 -24.22 3.35
C VAL A 13 22.24 -24.06 3.62
N GLY A 14 22.58 -23.14 4.52
CA GLY A 14 23.95 -22.89 4.93
C GLY A 14 24.11 -22.70 6.44
N LYS A 15 25.32 -22.96 6.93
CA LYS A 15 25.71 -22.77 8.32
C LYS A 15 26.17 -21.33 8.53
N VAL A 16 25.62 -20.66 9.55
CA VAL A 16 26.05 -19.31 9.93
C VAL A 16 27.42 -19.42 10.59
N LEU A 17 28.41 -18.72 10.03
CA LEU A 17 29.76 -18.62 10.55
C LEU A 17 29.90 -17.43 11.50
N ALA A 18 29.37 -16.27 11.12
CA ALA A 18 29.45 -15.03 11.90
C ALA A 18 28.21 -14.15 11.70
N ARG A 19 27.96 -13.23 12.66
CA ARG A 19 26.87 -12.26 12.63
C ARG A 19 27.40 -10.88 13.01
N GLU A 20 27.33 -9.92 12.08
CA GLU A 20 27.77 -8.54 12.30
C GLU A 20 26.73 -7.56 11.77
N ARG A 21 26.22 -6.67 12.64
CA ARG A 21 25.29 -5.57 12.26
C ARG A 21 24.10 -5.99 11.37
N GLY A 22 23.55 -7.18 11.61
CA GLY A 22 22.41 -7.71 10.83
C GLY A 22 22.77 -8.37 9.50
N ILE A 23 24.06 -8.47 9.18
CA ILE A 23 24.62 -9.27 8.09
C ILE A 23 25.11 -10.60 8.68
N PHE A 24 24.80 -11.69 7.99
CA PHE A 24 25.14 -13.06 8.38
C PHE A 24 26.12 -13.60 7.34
N ALA A 25 27.31 -14.00 7.80
CA ALA A 25 28.24 -14.78 6.97
C ALA A 25 27.79 -16.24 7.03
N VAL A 26 27.43 -16.81 5.89
CA VAL A 26 26.84 -18.15 5.78
C VAL A 26 27.68 -19.00 4.83
N ARG A 27 28.04 -20.21 5.25
CA ARG A 27 28.64 -21.23 4.38
C ARG A 27 27.57 -22.17 3.88
N TRP A 28 27.29 -22.17 2.59
CA TRP A 28 26.26 -23.00 1.98
C TRP A 28 26.65 -24.49 1.98
N SER A 29 25.70 -25.37 2.28
CA SER A 29 25.95 -26.82 2.44
C SER A 29 26.06 -27.57 1.11
N ASP A 30 25.59 -26.99 0.01
CA ASP A 30 25.57 -27.60 -1.32
C ASP A 30 26.91 -27.43 -2.06
N ASP A 31 27.47 -26.22 -2.08
CA ASP A 31 28.72 -25.91 -2.80
C ASP A 31 29.88 -25.46 -1.88
N GLY A 32 29.63 -25.32 -0.57
CA GLY A 32 30.63 -24.87 0.39
C GLY A 32 30.98 -23.38 0.31
N THR A 33 30.32 -22.60 -0.56
CA THR A 33 30.62 -21.18 -0.75
C THR A 33 30.21 -20.35 0.46
N GLU A 34 30.98 -19.30 0.75
CA GLU A 34 30.69 -18.36 1.82
C GLU A 34 30.08 -17.09 1.25
N GLU A 35 28.95 -16.66 1.82
CA GLU A 35 28.22 -15.49 1.37
C GLU A 35 27.76 -14.65 2.56
N SER A 36 27.84 -13.33 2.41
CA SER A 36 27.29 -12.38 3.38
C SER A 36 25.90 -11.94 2.96
N LEU A 37 24.90 -12.23 3.79
CA LEU A 37 23.50 -11.98 3.47
C LEU A 37 22.74 -11.30 4.61
N ARG A 38 21.73 -10.51 4.25
CA ARG A 38 20.75 -9.94 5.19
C ARG A 38 19.53 -10.86 5.26
N LEU A 39 18.91 -10.94 6.43
CA LEU A 39 17.65 -11.67 6.57
C LEU A 39 16.53 -10.87 5.91
N ASP A 40 15.77 -11.55 5.07
CA ASP A 40 14.60 -11.02 4.37
C ASP A 40 13.59 -12.18 4.16
N HIS A 41 12.58 -11.97 3.33
CA HIS A 41 11.59 -13.01 3.04
C HIS A 41 12.18 -14.24 2.30
N ARG A 42 13.34 -14.09 1.64
CA ARG A 42 14.04 -15.18 0.96
C ARG A 42 15.01 -15.90 1.89
N ASN A 43 15.62 -15.19 2.84
CA ASN A 43 16.67 -15.67 3.73
C ASN A 43 16.18 -15.77 5.18
N LEU A 44 15.85 -16.99 5.62
CA LEU A 44 15.33 -17.25 6.96
C LEU A 44 16.39 -17.89 7.86
N LEU A 45 16.62 -17.29 9.04
CA LEU A 45 17.46 -17.87 10.08
C LEU A 45 16.66 -18.92 10.87
N VAL A 46 17.17 -20.14 10.93
CA VAL A 46 16.53 -21.26 11.62
C VAL A 46 17.57 -22.05 12.42
N THR A 47 17.20 -22.47 13.62
CA THR A 47 18.05 -23.32 14.46
C THR A 47 17.98 -24.76 13.95
N GLU A 48 19.14 -25.38 13.73
CA GLU A 48 19.23 -26.77 13.27
C GLU A 48 18.56 -27.71 14.27
N GLY A 49 17.86 -28.73 13.76
CA GLY A 49 17.13 -29.71 14.58
C GLY A 49 15.75 -29.25 15.10
N THR A 50 15.36 -27.99 14.86
CA THR A 50 13.99 -27.54 15.17
C THR A 50 12.97 -28.07 14.18
N LEU A 51 11.69 -28.15 14.57
CA LEU A 51 10.60 -28.53 13.68
C LEU A 51 10.48 -27.59 12.50
N ARG A 52 10.73 -26.29 12.71
CA ARG A 52 10.78 -25.30 11.63
C ARG A 52 11.93 -25.56 10.67
N PHE A 53 13.06 -26.08 11.14
CA PHE A 53 14.14 -26.49 10.25
C PHE A 53 13.73 -27.70 9.42
N ILE A 54 13.15 -28.73 10.05
CA ILE A 54 12.70 -29.94 9.36
C ILE A 54 11.59 -29.62 8.35
N SER A 55 10.58 -28.81 8.70
CA SER A 55 9.48 -28.44 7.80
C SER A 55 9.96 -27.73 6.54
N LEU A 56 11.02 -26.93 6.67
CA LEU A 56 11.60 -26.18 5.57
C LEU A 56 12.54 -27.02 4.68
N MET A 57 13.12 -28.09 5.24
CA MET A 57 13.99 -29.02 4.51
C MET A 57 13.22 -30.16 3.85
N ASN A 58 12.25 -30.71 4.57
CA ASN A 58 11.47 -31.86 4.16
C ASN A 58 10.05 -31.75 4.75
N PRO A 59 9.14 -30.99 4.12
CA PRO A 59 7.78 -30.80 4.61
C PRO A 59 7.01 -32.13 4.69
N GLU A 60 7.30 -33.08 3.80
CA GLU A 60 6.69 -34.41 3.81
C GLU A 60 7.05 -35.19 5.09
N GLN A 61 8.25 -35.02 5.62
CA GLN A 61 8.66 -35.65 6.88
C GLN A 61 7.83 -35.15 8.07
N ILE A 62 7.45 -33.87 8.09
CA ILE A 62 6.55 -33.31 9.11
C ILE A 62 5.13 -33.87 8.96
N SER A 63 4.61 -33.90 7.74
CA SER A 63 3.27 -34.45 7.44
C SER A 63 3.16 -35.94 7.77
N LYS A 64 4.19 -36.72 7.42
CA LYS A 64 4.29 -38.14 7.76
C LYS A 64 4.44 -38.35 9.27
N GLY A 65 5.38 -37.62 9.90
CA GLY A 65 5.58 -37.69 11.35
C GLY A 65 4.35 -37.30 12.16
N PHE A 66 3.53 -36.37 11.67
CA PHE A 66 2.27 -35.98 12.31
C PHE A 66 1.18 -37.02 12.16
N THR A 67 1.14 -37.70 11.01
CA THR A 67 0.23 -38.82 10.78
C THR A 67 0.59 -40.00 11.68
N ASP A 68 1.88 -40.30 11.81
CA ASP A 68 2.38 -41.44 12.58
C ASP A 68 2.29 -41.21 14.10
N ASP A 69 2.78 -40.08 14.60
CA ASP A 69 2.72 -39.72 16.02
C ASP A 69 2.55 -38.20 16.23
N PRO A 70 1.30 -37.71 16.23
CA PRO A 70 1.04 -36.28 16.39
C PRO A 70 1.39 -35.77 17.79
N LEU A 71 1.45 -36.64 18.81
CA LEU A 71 1.82 -36.24 20.16
C LEU A 71 3.31 -35.90 20.22
N ARG A 72 4.17 -36.73 19.62
CA ARG A 72 5.62 -36.51 19.59
C ARG A 72 5.99 -35.16 18.98
N LEU A 73 5.38 -34.79 17.85
CA LEU A 73 5.60 -33.48 17.23
C LEU A 73 5.16 -32.33 18.14
N VAL A 74 4.02 -32.45 18.81
CA VAL A 74 3.58 -31.41 19.75
C VAL A 74 4.50 -31.29 20.97
N LEU A 75 5.02 -32.41 21.48
CA LEU A 75 6.00 -32.39 22.57
C LEU A 75 7.32 -31.73 22.12
N GLN A 76 7.79 -32.03 20.92
CA GLN A 76 8.98 -31.38 20.35
C GLN A 76 8.74 -29.87 20.16
N LEU A 77 7.57 -29.47 19.68
CA LEU A 77 7.19 -28.06 19.55
C LEU A 77 7.17 -27.35 20.91
N LEU A 78 6.64 -28.01 21.95
CA LEU A 78 6.64 -27.45 23.30
C LEU A 78 8.05 -27.38 23.90
N ASN A 79 8.93 -28.33 23.57
CA ASN A 79 10.33 -28.31 23.99
C ASN A 79 11.10 -27.14 23.36
N GLU A 80 10.80 -26.78 22.11
CA GLU A 80 11.35 -25.60 21.43
C GLU A 80 10.83 -24.27 22.00
N HIS A 81 9.74 -24.31 22.79
CA HIS A 81 9.07 -23.15 23.37
C HIS A 81 8.98 -23.26 24.90
N PRO A 82 10.07 -23.02 25.64
CA PRO A 82 10.15 -23.26 27.09
C PRO A 82 9.19 -22.40 27.93
N ASN A 83 8.72 -21.27 27.40
CA ASN A 83 7.71 -20.42 28.05
C ASN A 83 6.29 -21.03 27.99
N GLY A 84 6.12 -22.12 27.25
CA GLY A 84 4.84 -22.75 26.96
C GLY A 84 4.06 -22.05 25.85
N LEU A 85 3.02 -22.74 25.38
CA LEU A 85 2.14 -22.27 24.32
C LEU A 85 0.67 -22.52 24.67
N LYS A 86 -0.23 -21.65 24.23
CA LYS A 86 -1.68 -21.91 24.33
C LYS A 86 -2.10 -22.92 23.27
N ALA A 87 -3.25 -23.56 23.48
CA ALA A 87 -3.82 -24.51 22.50
C ALA A 87 -3.99 -23.90 21.10
N THR A 88 -4.40 -22.63 21.01
CA THR A 88 -4.55 -21.89 19.75
C THR A 88 -3.21 -21.71 19.05
N ASP A 89 -2.17 -21.36 19.81
CA ASP A 89 -0.84 -21.07 19.28
C ASP A 89 -0.13 -22.34 18.81
N ILE A 90 -0.34 -23.46 19.51
CA ILE A 90 0.15 -24.78 19.08
C ILE A 90 -0.45 -25.16 17.73
N LYS A 91 -1.76 -25.01 17.56
CA LYS A 91 -2.44 -25.31 16.29
C LYS A 91 -1.95 -24.41 15.15
N SER A 92 -1.86 -23.10 15.40
CA SER A 92 -1.36 -22.14 14.40
C SER A 92 0.06 -22.52 13.96
N LYS A 93 0.95 -22.79 14.91
CA LYS A 93 2.34 -23.18 14.60
C LYS A 93 2.43 -24.48 13.83
N LEU A 94 1.58 -25.47 14.11
CA LEU A 94 1.52 -26.71 13.32
C LEU A 94 1.09 -26.44 11.87
N VAL A 95 0.14 -25.54 11.66
CA VAL A 95 -0.29 -25.11 10.32
C VAL A 95 0.83 -24.33 9.61
N ASP A 96 1.54 -23.45 10.32
CA ASP A 96 2.70 -22.72 9.79
C ASP A 96 3.86 -23.66 9.37
N LEU A 97 3.92 -24.87 9.95
CA LEU A 97 4.85 -25.93 9.55
C LEU A 97 4.38 -26.71 8.30
N GLY A 98 3.27 -26.31 7.68
CA GLY A 98 2.74 -26.90 6.45
C GLY A 98 1.69 -28.00 6.66
N LEU A 99 1.20 -28.20 7.89
CA LEU A 99 0.16 -29.20 8.15
C LEU A 99 -1.24 -28.66 7.82
N ASP A 100 -2.10 -29.53 7.29
CA ASP A 100 -3.50 -29.19 7.04
C ASP A 100 -4.26 -28.88 8.34
N GLY A 101 -4.91 -27.72 8.38
CA GLY A 101 -5.61 -27.21 9.56
C GLY A 101 -6.76 -28.11 10.02
N GLN A 102 -7.48 -28.78 9.10
CA GLN A 102 -8.55 -29.71 9.47
C GLN A 102 -8.00 -30.97 10.15
N SER A 103 -6.89 -31.49 9.64
CA SER A 103 -6.21 -32.68 10.19
C SER A 103 -5.62 -32.39 11.57
N VAL A 104 -4.99 -31.23 11.75
CA VAL A 104 -4.56 -30.73 13.07
C VAL A 104 -5.74 -30.60 14.03
N GLY A 105 -6.86 -30.01 13.58
CA GLY A 105 -8.07 -29.85 14.37
C GLY A 105 -8.68 -31.17 14.86
N ARG A 106 -8.73 -32.19 13.98
CA ARG A 106 -9.21 -33.54 14.31
C ARG A 106 -8.30 -34.26 15.31
N ALA A 107 -6.98 -34.25 15.07
CA ALA A 107 -6.01 -34.89 15.96
C ALA A 107 -5.93 -34.22 17.35
N TRP A 108 -6.19 -32.92 17.42
CA TRP A 108 -6.04 -32.12 18.66
C TRP A 108 -6.81 -32.67 19.87
N ARG A 109 -8.03 -33.20 19.69
CA ARG A 109 -8.82 -33.74 20.82
C ARG A 109 -8.11 -34.92 21.50
N SER A 110 -7.48 -35.78 20.70
CA SER A 110 -6.69 -36.92 21.19
C SER A 110 -5.39 -36.45 21.84
N ILE A 111 -4.66 -35.54 21.17
CA ILE A 111 -3.42 -34.95 21.69
C ILE A 111 -3.66 -34.27 23.04
N GLN A 112 -4.71 -33.45 23.16
CA GLN A 112 -5.04 -32.73 24.39
C GLN A 112 -5.27 -33.68 25.57
N THR A 113 -5.95 -34.80 25.33
CA THR A 113 -6.20 -35.81 26.36
C THR A 113 -4.90 -36.52 26.78
N LYS A 114 -4.00 -36.80 25.82
CA LYS A 114 -2.69 -37.41 26.10
C LYS A 114 -1.73 -36.44 26.80
N LEU A 115 -1.68 -35.17 26.39
CA LEU A 115 -0.88 -34.13 27.03
C LEU A 115 -1.26 -33.91 28.50
N ALA A 116 -2.56 -33.99 28.83
CA ALA A 116 -3.02 -33.88 30.21
C ALA A 116 -2.55 -35.02 31.11
N LYS A 117 -2.18 -36.17 30.54
CA LYS A 117 -1.65 -37.34 31.25
C LYS A 117 -0.13 -37.45 31.17
N HIS A 118 0.54 -36.62 30.37
CA HIS A 118 1.98 -36.74 30.11
C HIS A 118 2.79 -36.16 31.27
N GLY A 119 3.67 -36.96 31.88
CA GLY A 119 4.41 -36.60 33.10
C GLY A 119 5.33 -35.38 32.98
N ASP A 120 5.77 -35.07 31.76
CA ASP A 120 6.66 -33.94 31.46
C ASP A 120 5.94 -32.67 30.99
N VAL A 121 4.61 -32.65 30.93
CA VAL A 121 3.84 -31.49 30.47
C VAL A 121 3.06 -30.88 31.63
N ALA A 122 3.40 -29.66 32.01
CA ALA A 122 2.65 -28.88 32.99
C ALA A 122 1.59 -28.03 32.28
N ILE A 123 0.36 -28.06 32.79
CA ILE A 123 -0.75 -27.22 32.28
C ILE A 123 -0.98 -26.07 33.26
N ARG A 124 -0.85 -24.83 32.78
CA ARG A 124 -1.11 -23.59 33.54
C ARG A 124 -2.36 -22.88 33.02
N GLY A 125 -3.18 -22.31 33.92
CA GLY A 125 -4.38 -21.52 33.58
C GLY A 125 -5.71 -22.21 33.90
N GLY A 126 -6.69 -21.46 34.44
CA GLY A 126 -7.96 -21.99 34.97
C GLY A 126 -9.08 -22.22 33.95
N ASN A 127 -9.12 -21.45 32.86
CA ASN A 127 -10.17 -21.59 31.83
C ASN A 127 -9.74 -22.53 30.70
N LYS A 128 -10.69 -23.34 30.19
CA LYS A 128 -10.45 -24.34 29.11
C LYS A 128 -9.76 -23.76 27.86
N THR A 129 -10.03 -22.49 27.51
CA THR A 129 -9.45 -21.78 26.36
C THR A 129 -8.14 -21.05 26.69
N ALA A 130 -7.81 -20.86 27.97
CA ALA A 130 -6.62 -20.17 28.43
C ALA A 130 -5.52 -21.12 28.95
N LYS A 131 -5.65 -22.44 28.71
CA LYS A 131 -4.66 -23.42 29.11
C LYS A 131 -3.37 -23.24 28.31
N THR A 132 -2.28 -22.99 29.04
CA THR A 132 -0.92 -22.91 28.52
C THR A 132 -0.20 -24.21 28.86
N TYR A 133 0.34 -24.89 27.85
CA TYR A 133 1.08 -26.15 28.00
C TYR A 133 2.56 -25.83 28.03
N VAL A 134 3.28 -26.31 29.04
CA VAL A 134 4.72 -26.07 29.25
C VAL A 134 5.41 -27.42 29.35
N TYR A 135 6.40 -27.68 28.48
CA TYR A 135 7.24 -28.86 28.60
C TYR A 135 8.29 -28.64 29.70
N ARG A 136 8.36 -29.55 30.67
CA ARG A 136 9.34 -29.53 31.76
C ARG A 136 10.23 -30.75 31.61
N VAL A 137 11.46 -30.54 31.13
CA VAL A 137 12.51 -31.55 31.24
C VAL A 137 12.78 -31.74 32.73
N LYS A 138 12.29 -32.84 33.32
CA LYS A 138 12.80 -33.25 34.63
C LYS A 138 14.27 -33.63 34.45
N PRO A 139 15.23 -33.03 35.17
CA PRO A 139 16.60 -33.53 35.15
C PRO A 139 16.57 -34.96 35.68
N SER A 140 16.86 -35.91 34.78
CA SER A 140 16.96 -37.34 35.09
C SER A 140 18.18 -37.56 35.99
N ASN A 141 17.97 -37.52 37.31
CA ASN A 141 18.97 -37.88 38.32
C ASN A 141 18.90 -39.38 38.64
N THR A 142 19.02 -40.23 37.62
CA THR A 142 19.03 -41.69 37.81
C THR A 142 20.38 -42.24 37.32
N PRO A 143 21.25 -42.77 38.20
CA PRO A 143 22.47 -43.45 37.78
C PRO A 143 22.14 -44.77 37.05
N PRO A 144 23.04 -45.26 36.18
CA PRO A 144 22.76 -46.40 35.32
C PRO A 144 22.73 -47.69 36.16
N VAL A 145 21.57 -48.35 36.21
CA VAL A 145 21.43 -49.69 36.78
C VAL A 145 21.57 -50.72 35.65
N PRO A 146 22.32 -51.82 35.86
CA PRO A 146 22.62 -52.80 34.82
C PRO A 146 21.39 -53.67 34.50
N LEU A 147 21.33 -54.12 33.25
CA LEU A 147 20.39 -55.15 32.79
C LEU A 147 20.50 -56.45 33.61
N PRO A 148 19.37 -57.09 33.89
CA PRO A 148 19.30 -58.53 33.72
C PRO A 148 18.04 -58.97 32.95
N ASP A 149 18.35 -59.71 31.89
CA ASP A 149 17.92 -61.08 31.61
C ASP A 149 16.45 -61.48 31.38
N VAL A 150 16.37 -62.38 30.41
CA VAL A 150 15.21 -62.94 29.72
C VAL A 150 14.42 -63.90 30.61
N GLY A 151 13.09 -63.79 30.58
CA GLY A 151 12.17 -64.75 31.20
C GLY A 151 10.83 -64.82 30.46
N MET A 152 10.62 -65.93 29.77
CA MET A 152 9.42 -66.40 29.05
C MET A 152 8.22 -66.70 29.99
N PRO A 153 7.01 -66.99 29.46
CA PRO A 153 5.70 -66.66 30.05
C PRO A 153 5.14 -67.75 30.98
N LYS A 154 4.12 -67.38 31.76
CA LYS A 154 3.20 -68.34 32.39
C LYS A 154 1.75 -67.87 32.33
N ASP A 155 0.92 -68.84 31.98
CA ASP A 155 -0.54 -68.90 31.92
C ASP A 155 -1.24 -68.68 33.27
N THR A 156 -2.58 -68.82 33.21
CA THR A 156 -3.58 -69.03 34.29
C THR A 156 -4.01 -67.74 35.01
N GLU A 157 -5.30 -67.44 35.26
CA GLU A 157 -6.48 -68.28 35.44
C GLU A 157 -7.74 -67.38 35.51
N VAL A 158 -8.90 -67.90 35.09
CA VAL A 158 -10.24 -67.32 35.30
C VAL A 158 -10.67 -67.58 36.76
N PRO A 159 -11.49 -66.72 37.40
CA PRO A 159 -12.80 -67.25 37.79
C PRO A 159 -13.97 -66.29 37.53
N GLN A 160 -15.05 -66.90 37.07
CA GLN A 160 -16.42 -66.40 37.00
C GLN A 160 -17.00 -66.19 38.41
N GLY A 161 -17.94 -65.24 38.51
CA GLY A 161 -19.03 -65.32 39.50
C GLY A 161 -19.28 -64.02 40.27
N ILE A 162 -20.20 -63.18 39.78
CA ILE A 162 -21.03 -62.32 40.65
C ILE A 162 -22.47 -62.34 40.13
N ILE A 163 -23.20 -63.25 40.78
CA ILE A 163 -24.62 -63.38 41.09
C ILE A 163 -25.47 -62.13 40.77
N ALA A 164 -26.44 -62.33 39.88
CA ALA A 164 -27.63 -61.49 39.74
C ALA A 164 -28.52 -61.67 40.97
N SER A 165 -28.77 -60.59 41.70
CA SER A 165 -29.75 -60.55 42.78
C SER A 165 -31.08 -60.06 42.21
N GLU A 166 -31.97 -61.00 41.92
CA GLU A 166 -33.40 -60.74 41.75
C GLU A 166 -33.97 -60.21 43.06
N ALA A 167 -34.38 -58.95 43.06
CA ALA A 167 -35.13 -58.36 44.17
C ALA A 167 -36.61 -58.69 44.02
N VAL A 168 -37.13 -59.36 45.03
CA VAL A 168 -38.53 -59.71 45.26
C VAL A 168 -39.41 -58.45 45.25
N PRO A 169 -40.56 -58.43 44.56
CA PRO A 169 -41.52 -57.34 44.63
C PRO A 169 -42.33 -57.43 45.93
N ASP A 170 -42.22 -56.39 46.75
CA ASP A 170 -42.96 -56.21 47.99
C ASP A 170 -44.40 -55.78 47.66
N PRO A 171 -45.46 -56.55 47.99
CA PRO A 171 -46.84 -56.17 47.72
C PRO A 171 -47.46 -55.57 48.98
N ALA A 172 -47.86 -54.30 48.88
CA ALA A 172 -48.82 -53.57 49.74
C ALA A 172 -48.26 -52.23 50.26
N LEU A 173 -48.14 -51.26 49.36
CA LEU A 173 -48.32 -49.85 49.72
C LEU A 173 -49.64 -49.41 49.10
N ALA A 174 -50.66 -49.27 49.95
CA ALA A 174 -51.91 -48.64 49.58
C ALA A 174 -51.59 -47.28 48.95
N GLU A 175 -52.04 -47.09 47.70
CA GLU A 175 -51.90 -45.83 46.97
C GLU A 175 -52.57 -44.72 47.77
N GLU A 176 -51.78 -43.97 48.56
CA GLU A 176 -52.25 -42.70 49.11
C GLU A 176 -52.73 -41.85 47.92
N PRO A 177 -53.95 -41.27 47.98
CA PRO A 177 -54.48 -40.51 46.87
C PRO A 177 -53.49 -39.41 46.50
N VAL A 178 -53.01 -39.45 45.26
CA VAL A 178 -52.01 -38.50 44.73
C VAL A 178 -52.56 -37.09 44.95
N LYS A 179 -51.95 -36.37 45.89
CA LYS A 179 -52.36 -35.00 46.19
C LYS A 179 -52.27 -34.16 44.91
N PRO A 180 -53.25 -33.29 44.63
CA PRO A 180 -53.19 -32.38 43.48
C PRO A 180 -51.88 -31.60 43.45
N PHE A 181 -51.36 -31.35 42.24
CA PHE A 181 -50.11 -30.61 42.01
C PHE A 181 -50.01 -29.30 42.82
N SER A 182 -51.08 -28.50 42.81
CA SER A 182 -51.16 -27.24 43.56
C SER A 182 -50.99 -27.43 45.07
N THR A 183 -51.56 -28.49 45.64
CA THR A 183 -51.41 -28.82 47.07
C THR A 183 -49.99 -29.27 47.40
N ARG A 184 -49.38 -30.09 46.53
CA ARG A 184 -47.99 -30.53 46.67
C ARG A 184 -47.03 -29.33 46.61
N LEU A 185 -47.24 -28.43 45.66
CA LEU A 185 -46.44 -27.21 45.49
C LEU A 185 -46.63 -26.21 46.63
N ALA A 186 -47.87 -26.03 47.11
CA ALA A 186 -48.15 -25.18 48.26
C ALA A 186 -47.46 -25.68 49.54
N SER A 187 -47.43 -27.00 49.74
CA SER A 187 -46.68 -27.62 50.84
C SER A 187 -45.18 -27.39 50.72
N LEU A 188 -44.62 -27.47 49.50
CA LEU A 188 -43.20 -27.21 49.25
C LEU A 188 -42.83 -25.75 49.52
N LEU A 189 -43.69 -24.81 49.15
CA LEU A 189 -43.48 -23.37 49.31
C LEU A 189 -43.86 -22.83 50.70
N GLY A 190 -44.45 -23.67 51.57
CA GLY A 190 -44.92 -23.27 52.89
C GLY A 190 -46.14 -22.33 52.85
N PHE A 191 -46.94 -22.37 51.79
CA PHE A 191 -48.15 -21.56 51.70
C PHE A 191 -49.27 -22.13 52.58
N LYS A 192 -49.91 -21.24 53.38
CA LYS A 192 -51.05 -21.62 54.24
C LYS A 192 -52.29 -22.05 53.46
N GLN A 193 -52.46 -21.56 52.24
CA GLN A 193 -53.56 -21.91 51.34
C GLN A 193 -52.98 -22.26 49.96
N ALA A 194 -53.48 -23.33 49.35
CA ALA A 194 -53.06 -23.75 48.02
C ALA A 194 -53.53 -22.71 46.98
N ARG A 195 -52.57 -22.02 46.36
CA ARG A 195 -52.84 -21.18 45.19
C ARG A 195 -53.06 -22.07 43.97
N THR A 196 -53.96 -21.65 43.08
CA THR A 196 -54.15 -22.35 41.81
C THR A 196 -52.98 -22.09 40.87
N ILE A 197 -52.73 -22.99 39.92
CA ILE A 197 -51.65 -22.81 38.93
C ILE A 197 -51.80 -21.50 38.13
N PRO A 198 -53.00 -21.12 37.66
CA PRO A 198 -53.19 -19.82 37.00
C PRO A 198 -52.80 -18.62 37.89
N GLN A 199 -53.05 -18.69 39.21
CA GLN A 199 -52.63 -17.62 40.13
C GLN A 199 -51.11 -17.54 40.24
N LEU A 200 -50.42 -18.69 40.28
CA LEU A 200 -48.95 -18.73 40.31
C LEU A 200 -48.34 -18.24 38.98
N LEU A 201 -48.97 -18.53 37.85
CA LEU A 201 -48.55 -18.07 36.52
C LEU A 201 -48.90 -16.60 36.22
N ALA A 202 -49.87 -16.01 36.93
CA ALA A 202 -50.12 -14.57 36.92
C ALA A 202 -49.10 -13.81 37.80
N GLU A 203 -48.59 -14.53 38.81
CA GLU A 203 -47.52 -14.28 39.78
C GLU A 203 -46.05 -14.63 39.43
N PRO A 204 -45.56 -14.72 38.16
CA PRO A 204 -44.36 -15.49 37.85
C PRO A 204 -43.10 -15.04 38.59
N LEU A 205 -42.88 -13.74 38.78
CA LEU A 205 -41.69 -13.21 39.46
C LEU A 205 -41.74 -13.50 40.96
N ARG A 206 -42.86 -13.20 41.64
CA ARG A 206 -43.06 -13.53 43.06
C ARG A 206 -42.97 -15.03 43.32
N THR A 207 -43.53 -15.82 42.41
CA THR A 207 -43.45 -17.29 42.47
C THR A 207 -42.00 -17.75 42.29
N GLY A 208 -41.28 -17.17 41.33
CA GLY A 208 -39.85 -17.42 41.10
C GLY A 208 -38.97 -17.07 42.30
N VAL A 209 -39.22 -15.93 42.95
CA VAL A 209 -38.53 -15.53 44.20
C VAL A 209 -38.79 -16.54 45.32
N THR A 210 -40.04 -16.96 45.50
CA THR A 210 -40.40 -17.93 46.55
C THR A 210 -39.74 -19.29 46.30
N LEU A 211 -39.79 -19.79 45.06
CA LEU A 211 -39.10 -21.01 44.64
C LEU A 211 -37.57 -20.87 44.79
N GLY A 212 -37.02 -19.68 44.56
CA GLY A 212 -35.61 -19.37 44.77
C GLY A 212 -35.14 -19.52 46.22
N ARG A 213 -36.04 -19.50 47.20
CA ARG A 213 -35.71 -19.73 48.62
C ARG A 213 -35.48 -21.21 48.93
N LEU A 214 -35.96 -22.12 48.08
CA LEU A 214 -35.74 -23.55 48.21
C LEU A 214 -34.30 -23.94 47.83
N ASP A 215 -33.81 -25.03 48.41
CA ASP A 215 -32.54 -25.62 47.98
C ASP A 215 -32.69 -26.33 46.61
N SER A 216 -31.59 -26.45 45.86
CA SER A 216 -31.63 -27.05 44.52
C SER A 216 -32.04 -28.52 44.54
N ALA A 217 -31.70 -29.25 45.60
CA ALA A 217 -32.03 -30.67 45.73
C ALA A 217 -33.54 -30.90 45.96
N ALA A 218 -34.21 -29.99 46.65
CA ALA A 218 -35.64 -29.99 46.87
C ALA A 218 -36.38 -29.69 45.56
N VAL A 219 -35.89 -28.74 44.76
CA VAL A 219 -36.44 -28.45 43.43
C VAL A 219 -36.28 -29.64 42.49
N GLU A 220 -35.11 -30.25 42.43
CA GLU A 220 -34.85 -31.44 41.59
C GLU A 220 -35.67 -32.66 42.03
N ARG A 221 -35.72 -32.92 43.35
CA ARG A 221 -36.54 -34.01 43.92
C ARG A 221 -38.01 -33.80 43.60
N PHE A 222 -38.51 -32.58 43.76
CA PHE A 222 -39.91 -32.27 43.44
C PHE A 222 -40.17 -32.45 41.95
N HIS A 223 -39.31 -31.91 41.07
CA HIS A 223 -39.42 -32.06 39.61
C HIS A 223 -39.46 -33.53 39.16
N GLY A 224 -38.64 -34.40 39.77
CA GLY A 224 -38.61 -35.84 39.49
C GLY A 224 -39.87 -36.60 39.95
N GLN A 225 -40.66 -36.05 40.87
CA GLN A 225 -41.91 -36.65 41.38
C GLN A 225 -43.16 -36.21 40.58
N LEU A 226 -43.02 -35.29 39.64
CA LEU A 226 -44.12 -34.80 38.83
C LEU A 226 -44.32 -35.68 37.60
N ASP A 227 -45.59 -35.85 37.20
CA ASP A 227 -45.92 -36.38 35.88
C ASP A 227 -45.50 -35.39 34.78
N GLU A 228 -45.57 -35.80 33.52
CA GLU A 228 -45.09 -34.99 32.41
C GLU A 228 -45.85 -33.64 32.24
N SER A 229 -47.13 -33.60 32.58
CA SER A 229 -47.96 -32.38 32.48
C SER A 229 -47.62 -31.39 33.59
N ASP A 230 -47.56 -31.87 34.83
CA ASP A 230 -47.15 -31.12 36.01
C ASP A 230 -45.70 -30.66 35.88
N ARG A 231 -44.81 -31.48 35.32
CA ARG A 231 -43.40 -31.17 35.11
C ARG A 231 -43.21 -30.03 34.13
N ARG A 232 -43.99 -29.98 33.04
CA ARG A 232 -43.99 -28.84 32.11
C ARG A 232 -44.45 -27.56 32.81
N THR A 233 -45.55 -27.64 33.55
CA THR A 233 -46.10 -26.52 34.33
C THR A 233 -45.11 -26.01 35.36
N PHE A 234 -44.47 -26.91 36.11
CA PHE A 234 -43.46 -26.57 37.09
C PHE A 234 -42.22 -25.97 36.43
N SER A 235 -41.79 -26.48 35.28
CA SER A 235 -40.67 -25.93 34.50
C SER A 235 -40.95 -24.48 34.04
N THR A 236 -42.21 -24.14 33.73
CA THR A 236 -42.65 -22.76 33.49
C THR A 236 -42.45 -21.87 34.72
N LEU A 237 -42.82 -22.33 35.91
CA LEU A 237 -42.62 -21.59 37.15
C LEU A 237 -41.14 -21.42 37.50
N LEU A 238 -40.29 -22.37 37.09
CA LEU A 238 -38.84 -22.28 37.26
C LEU A 238 -38.17 -21.21 36.37
N LEU A 239 -38.87 -20.64 35.39
CA LEU A 239 -38.32 -19.63 34.49
C LEU A 239 -37.89 -18.33 35.20
N ALA A 240 -38.56 -17.94 36.28
CA ALA A 240 -38.23 -16.72 37.02
C ALA A 240 -37.37 -16.98 38.27
N VAL A 241 -36.96 -18.23 38.51
CA VAL A 241 -36.21 -18.60 39.72
C VAL A 241 -34.82 -17.97 39.68
N PRO A 242 -34.38 -17.22 40.71
CA PRO A 242 -33.11 -16.51 40.69
C PRO A 242 -31.88 -17.38 40.99
N LYS A 243 -31.81 -18.57 40.41
CA LYS A 243 -30.74 -19.57 40.57
C LYS A 243 -30.47 -20.28 39.24
N LYS A 244 -29.26 -20.83 39.08
CA LYS A 244 -28.92 -21.70 37.94
C LYS A 244 -29.77 -22.97 38.01
N THR A 245 -30.79 -23.05 37.16
CA THR A 245 -31.57 -24.27 36.91
C THR A 245 -31.34 -24.71 35.47
N GLN A 246 -31.52 -26.00 35.17
CA GLN A 246 -31.45 -26.47 33.79
C GLN A 246 -32.54 -25.76 32.98
N ALA A 247 -32.14 -25.07 31.90
CA ALA A 247 -33.07 -24.39 31.02
C ALA A 247 -33.84 -25.45 30.22
N VAL A 248 -35.16 -25.52 30.45
CA VAL A 248 -36.06 -26.32 29.63
C VAL A 248 -36.61 -25.41 28.53
N SER A 249 -36.53 -25.84 27.27
CA SER A 249 -37.18 -25.14 26.17
C SER A 249 -38.69 -25.25 26.34
N LEU A 250 -39.37 -24.10 26.45
CA LEU A 250 -40.82 -24.03 26.65
C LEU A 250 -41.53 -23.59 25.38
N PRO A 251 -42.80 -23.96 25.20
CA PRO A 251 -43.63 -23.46 24.10
C PRO A 251 -43.68 -21.93 24.07
N VAL A 252 -43.82 -21.38 22.86
CA VAL A 252 -43.77 -19.93 22.60
C VAL A 252 -44.88 -19.19 23.36
N GLU A 253 -46.08 -19.78 23.41
CA GLU A 253 -47.26 -19.23 24.06
C GLU A 253 -47.05 -19.08 25.57
N VAL A 254 -46.34 -20.04 26.17
CA VAL A 254 -46.00 -20.04 27.59
C VAL A 254 -44.96 -18.96 27.89
N GLN A 255 -43.92 -18.84 27.07
CA GLN A 255 -42.92 -17.78 27.22
C GLN A 255 -43.56 -16.39 27.13
N HIS A 256 -44.42 -16.18 26.13
CA HIS A 256 -45.17 -14.94 25.94
C HIS A 256 -46.02 -14.61 27.18
N GLY A 257 -46.86 -15.54 27.64
CA GLY A 257 -47.73 -15.33 28.79
C GLY A 257 -46.96 -14.99 30.07
N VAL A 258 -45.86 -15.69 30.34
CA VAL A 258 -45.01 -15.44 31.52
C VAL A 258 -44.33 -14.07 31.45
N LEU A 259 -43.84 -13.64 30.29
CA LEU A 259 -43.24 -12.31 30.13
C LEU A 259 -44.27 -11.19 30.35
N VAL A 260 -45.47 -11.33 29.79
CA VAL A 260 -46.56 -10.35 29.97
C VAL A 260 -46.97 -10.24 31.44
N ALA A 261 -47.14 -11.37 32.12
CA ALA A 261 -47.45 -11.39 33.55
C ALA A 261 -46.32 -10.77 34.40
N ALA A 262 -45.05 -11.08 34.08
CA ALA A 262 -43.89 -10.50 34.76
C ALA A 262 -43.81 -8.97 34.61
N ILE A 263 -44.15 -8.44 33.43
CA ILE A 263 -44.25 -6.99 33.19
C ILE A 263 -45.35 -6.38 34.08
N SER A 264 -46.52 -7.02 34.14
CA SER A 264 -47.64 -6.54 34.98
C SER A 264 -47.28 -6.51 36.47
N GLU A 265 -46.50 -7.49 36.96
CA GLU A 265 -46.00 -7.49 38.34
C GLU A 265 -45.06 -6.31 38.60
N LEU A 266 -44.07 -6.09 37.75
CA LEU A 266 -43.09 -5.00 37.92
C LEU A 266 -43.72 -3.61 37.82
N LEU A 267 -44.79 -3.47 37.04
CA LEU A 267 -45.58 -2.24 36.97
C LEU A 267 -46.29 -1.92 38.29
N THR A 268 -46.65 -2.94 39.06
CA THR A 268 -47.36 -2.78 40.33
C THR A 268 -46.35 -2.51 41.47
N GLU A 269 -45.30 -3.32 41.55
CA GLU A 269 -44.25 -3.21 42.57
C GLU A 269 -42.90 -3.67 42.00
N ALA A 270 -41.83 -2.90 42.22
CA ALA A 270 -40.50 -3.21 41.70
C ALA A 270 -39.41 -3.37 42.79
N PRO A 271 -39.61 -4.23 43.82
CA PRO A 271 -38.56 -4.53 44.79
C PRO A 271 -37.36 -5.23 44.11
N ALA A 272 -36.19 -5.13 44.73
CA ALA A 272 -34.94 -5.67 44.18
C ALA A 272 -35.01 -7.19 43.89
N GLU A 273 -35.74 -7.95 44.71
CA GLU A 273 -35.94 -9.40 44.52
C GLU A 273 -36.69 -9.72 43.21
N LEU A 274 -37.73 -8.94 42.85
CA LEU A 274 -38.47 -9.13 41.60
C LEU A 274 -37.65 -8.72 40.39
N ARG A 275 -36.83 -7.66 40.49
CA ARG A 275 -35.88 -7.29 39.43
C ARG A 275 -34.85 -8.40 39.19
N ALA A 276 -34.32 -9.01 40.24
CA ALA A 276 -33.42 -10.15 40.11
C ALA A 276 -34.11 -11.35 39.44
N ALA A 277 -35.34 -11.69 39.84
CA ALA A 277 -36.12 -12.75 39.21
C ALA A 277 -36.40 -12.46 37.72
N ALA A 278 -36.72 -11.22 37.36
CA ALA A 278 -36.91 -10.78 35.97
C ALA A 278 -35.60 -10.91 35.16
N GLY A 279 -34.46 -10.56 35.75
CA GLY A 279 -33.17 -10.76 35.09
C GLY A 279 -32.87 -12.22 34.77
N TRP A 280 -33.24 -13.14 35.67
CA TRP A 280 -33.13 -14.57 35.43
C TRP A 280 -34.11 -15.10 34.38
N LEU A 281 -35.34 -14.56 34.35
CA LEU A 281 -36.30 -14.85 33.28
C LEU A 281 -35.74 -14.44 31.92
N LEU A 282 -35.21 -13.22 31.81
CA LEU A 282 -34.57 -12.74 30.58
C LEU A 282 -33.38 -13.60 30.16
N ARG A 283 -32.49 -14.01 31.09
CA ARG A 283 -31.37 -14.92 30.78
C ARG A 283 -31.84 -16.23 30.16
N ARG A 284 -32.91 -16.82 30.68
CA ARG A 284 -33.44 -18.10 30.18
C ARG A 284 -34.06 -17.95 28.81
N VAL A 285 -34.83 -16.88 28.57
CA VAL A 285 -35.40 -16.59 27.24
C VAL A 285 -34.30 -16.26 26.23
N ALA A 286 -33.28 -15.48 26.63
CA ALA A 286 -32.12 -15.13 25.81
C ALA A 286 -31.24 -16.33 25.43
N ALA A 287 -31.26 -17.40 26.24
CA ALA A 287 -30.56 -18.65 25.97
C ALA A 287 -31.19 -19.47 24.85
N SER A 288 -32.44 -19.17 24.45
CA SER A 288 -33.04 -19.77 23.27
C SER A 288 -32.26 -19.40 22.01
N SER A 289 -32.10 -20.37 21.10
CA SER A 289 -31.43 -20.14 19.81
C SER A 289 -32.25 -19.21 18.91
N THR A 290 -33.59 -19.27 19.03
CA THR A 290 -34.54 -18.45 18.29
C THR A 290 -35.43 -17.68 19.25
N LEU A 291 -35.71 -16.42 18.92
CA LEU A 291 -36.67 -15.58 19.64
C LEU A 291 -37.89 -15.36 18.73
N PRO A 292 -39.03 -16.04 19.00
CA PRO A 292 -40.25 -15.89 18.22
C PRO A 292 -40.78 -14.45 18.23
N ALA A 293 -41.48 -14.05 17.16
CA ALA A 293 -41.98 -12.69 17.01
C ALA A 293 -42.97 -12.31 18.12
N GLU A 294 -43.81 -13.24 18.56
CA GLU A 294 -44.78 -13.03 19.63
C GLU A 294 -44.07 -12.70 20.95
N VAL A 295 -42.92 -13.33 21.21
CA VAL A 295 -42.15 -13.19 22.45
C VAL A 295 -41.30 -11.93 22.46
N ALA A 296 -40.85 -11.46 21.29
CA ALA A 296 -39.89 -10.36 21.18
C ALA A 296 -40.40 -9.04 21.80
N GLY A 297 -41.67 -8.69 21.61
CA GLY A 297 -42.26 -7.46 22.16
C GLY A 297 -42.21 -7.40 23.70
N PRO A 298 -42.84 -8.37 24.40
CA PRO A 298 -42.75 -8.47 25.86
C PRO A 298 -41.32 -8.63 26.37
N PHE A 299 -40.46 -9.36 25.64
CA PHE A 299 -39.06 -9.53 26.00
C PHE A 299 -38.30 -8.19 26.03
N VAL A 300 -38.44 -7.36 24.98
CA VAL A 300 -37.86 -6.01 24.94
C VAL A 300 -38.46 -5.13 26.04
N GLN A 301 -39.77 -5.20 26.28
CA GLN A 301 -40.42 -4.40 27.31
C GLN A 301 -39.91 -4.72 28.72
N LEU A 302 -39.77 -6.00 29.05
CA LEU A 302 -39.23 -6.43 30.34
C LEU A 302 -37.75 -6.01 30.49
N ALA A 303 -36.96 -6.10 29.42
CA ALA A 303 -35.58 -5.62 29.43
C ALA A 303 -35.48 -4.10 29.66
N LEU A 304 -36.37 -3.32 29.05
CA LEU A 304 -36.45 -1.87 29.28
C LEU A 304 -36.78 -1.53 30.74
N PHE A 305 -37.65 -2.29 31.41
CA PHE A 305 -37.90 -2.11 32.85
C PHE A 305 -36.64 -2.32 33.70
N LEU A 306 -35.76 -3.24 33.31
CA LEU A 306 -34.49 -3.44 34.01
C LEU A 306 -33.45 -2.37 33.65
N ALA A 307 -33.53 -1.79 32.44
CA ALA A 307 -32.64 -0.74 31.98
C ALA A 307 -32.94 0.65 32.56
N ASP A 308 -34.16 0.87 33.07
CA ASP A 308 -34.63 2.17 33.62
C ASP A 308 -33.78 2.69 34.80
N ASP A 309 -33.11 1.79 35.54
CA ASP A 309 -32.21 2.14 36.65
C ASP A 309 -30.81 1.54 36.40
N PRO A 310 -29.92 2.23 35.67
CA PRO A 310 -28.61 1.71 35.26
C PRO A 310 -27.72 1.30 36.43
N GLN A 311 -27.87 1.92 37.61
CA GLN A 311 -27.09 1.59 38.80
C GLN A 311 -27.51 0.26 39.42
N LYS A 312 -28.75 -0.18 39.17
CA LYS A 312 -29.29 -1.45 39.65
C LYS A 312 -29.48 -2.48 38.52
N ALA A 313 -29.23 -2.08 37.28
CA ALA A 313 -29.35 -2.93 36.12
C ALA A 313 -28.27 -4.02 36.16
N ASP A 314 -28.69 -5.27 35.98
CA ASP A 314 -27.77 -6.38 35.75
C ASP A 314 -27.29 -6.27 34.28
N LEU A 315 -26.20 -5.52 34.08
CA LEU A 315 -25.64 -5.26 32.75
C LEU A 315 -25.32 -6.55 31.99
N GLU A 316 -24.92 -7.62 32.69
CA GLU A 316 -24.68 -8.92 32.05
C GLU A 316 -25.98 -9.52 31.47
N VAL A 317 -27.12 -9.35 32.15
CA VAL A 317 -28.43 -9.77 31.62
C VAL A 317 -28.78 -8.95 30.38
N LEU A 318 -28.68 -7.63 30.45
CA LEU A 318 -29.02 -6.75 29.32
C LEU A 318 -28.12 -7.03 28.11
N ASP A 319 -26.86 -7.36 28.35
CA ASP A 319 -25.90 -7.74 27.31
C ASP A 319 -26.30 -9.04 26.60
N LEU A 320 -26.73 -10.05 27.37
CA LEU A 320 -27.28 -11.30 26.83
C LEU A 320 -28.58 -11.07 26.06
N VAL A 321 -29.45 -10.18 26.55
CA VAL A 321 -30.68 -9.77 25.86
C VAL A 321 -30.35 -9.12 24.52
N ALA A 322 -29.39 -8.19 24.48
CA ALA A 322 -28.98 -7.54 23.24
C ALA A 322 -28.40 -8.54 22.22
N HIS A 323 -27.61 -9.52 22.67
CA HIS A 323 -27.15 -10.62 21.82
C HIS A 323 -28.27 -11.51 21.30
N ALA A 324 -29.31 -11.78 22.11
CA ALA A 324 -30.47 -12.55 21.66
C ALA A 324 -31.27 -11.76 20.61
N LEU A 325 -31.48 -10.47 20.86
CA LEU A 325 -32.16 -9.57 19.93
C LEU A 325 -31.37 -9.38 18.64
N SER A 326 -30.04 -9.28 18.68
CA SER A 326 -29.23 -9.13 17.46
C SER A 326 -29.39 -10.31 16.49
N ARG A 327 -29.70 -11.51 16.99
CA ARG A 327 -30.01 -12.68 16.16
C ARG A 327 -31.42 -12.67 15.60
N ALA A 328 -32.36 -12.06 16.33
CA ALA A 328 -33.79 -12.08 16.01
C ALA A 328 -34.24 -10.92 15.13
N VAL A 329 -33.72 -9.71 15.38
CA VAL A 329 -34.13 -8.44 14.74
C VAL A 329 -34.22 -8.52 13.21
N PRO A 330 -33.28 -9.17 12.47
CA PRO A 330 -33.37 -9.26 11.02
C PRO A 330 -34.61 -9.99 10.50
N ALA A 331 -35.24 -10.84 11.32
CA ALA A 331 -36.44 -11.60 10.99
C ALA A 331 -37.75 -11.01 11.57
N LEU A 332 -37.66 -9.97 12.42
CA LEU A 332 -38.81 -9.35 13.06
C LEU A 332 -39.36 -8.19 12.22
N SER A 333 -40.68 -8.00 12.22
CA SER A 333 -41.31 -6.81 11.61
C SER A 333 -41.17 -5.57 12.51
N GLU A 334 -41.36 -4.39 11.92
CA GLU A 334 -41.29 -3.10 12.62
C GLU A 334 -42.41 -2.85 13.61
N ASP A 335 -43.58 -3.44 13.35
CA ASP A 335 -44.72 -3.37 14.25
C ASP A 335 -44.47 -4.12 15.58
N VAL A 336 -43.62 -5.15 15.56
CA VAL A 336 -43.35 -5.98 16.75
C VAL A 336 -42.32 -5.33 17.66
N VAL A 337 -41.22 -4.84 17.09
CA VAL A 337 -40.15 -4.17 17.83
C VAL A 337 -39.71 -2.92 17.09
N SER A 338 -40.03 -1.76 17.68
CA SER A 338 -39.60 -0.48 17.16
C SER A 338 -38.12 -0.22 17.45
N SER A 339 -37.44 0.39 16.49
CA SER A 339 -36.03 0.76 16.61
C SER A 339 -35.74 1.69 17.78
N ASP A 340 -36.69 2.56 18.14
CA ASP A 340 -36.56 3.48 19.28
C ASP A 340 -36.48 2.74 20.63
N ARG A 341 -37.24 1.66 20.79
CA ARG A 341 -37.19 0.82 22.00
C ARG A 341 -35.87 0.07 22.08
N LEU A 342 -35.36 -0.41 20.95
CA LEU A 342 -34.03 -1.03 20.89
C LEU A 342 -32.91 -0.02 21.18
N ALA A 343 -33.05 1.22 20.70
CA ALA A 343 -32.09 2.29 20.98
C ALA A 343 -32.05 2.65 22.48
N LEU A 344 -33.21 2.70 23.15
CA LEU A 344 -33.30 2.91 24.59
C LEU A 344 -32.63 1.76 25.38
N LEU A 345 -32.87 0.52 24.97
CA LEU A 345 -32.22 -0.63 25.59
C LEU A 345 -30.69 -0.60 25.38
N ALA A 346 -30.25 -0.30 24.16
CA ALA A 346 -28.84 -0.21 23.80
C ALA A 346 -28.11 0.93 24.54
N GLN A 347 -28.80 2.04 24.81
CA GLN A 347 -28.24 3.18 25.54
C GLN A 347 -27.77 2.79 26.96
N ALA A 348 -28.46 1.85 27.62
CA ALA A 348 -28.07 1.36 28.94
C ALA A 348 -26.82 0.45 28.92
N LEU A 349 -26.39 -0.02 27.74
CA LEU A 349 -25.25 -0.92 27.57
C LEU A 349 -23.97 -0.15 27.23
N PRO A 350 -22.80 -0.57 27.75
CA PRO A 350 -21.53 0.02 27.37
C PRO A 350 -21.24 -0.21 25.89
N PHE A 351 -20.67 0.80 25.23
CA PHE A 351 -20.21 0.68 23.85
C PHE A 351 -18.87 -0.06 23.83
N SER A 352 -18.91 -1.38 23.61
CA SER A 352 -17.71 -2.24 23.63
C SER A 352 -17.77 -3.34 22.58
N GLU A 353 -16.60 -3.80 22.12
CA GLU A 353 -16.46 -4.81 21.06
C GLU A 353 -17.09 -6.15 21.46
N LYS A 354 -17.00 -6.49 22.75
CA LYS A 354 -17.48 -7.76 23.31
C LYS A 354 -18.93 -7.71 23.79
N GLY A 355 -19.52 -6.51 23.84
CA GLY A 355 -20.88 -6.31 24.32
C GLY A 355 -21.93 -6.56 23.22
N GLY A 356 -23.15 -6.87 23.64
CA GLY A 356 -24.30 -7.14 22.77
C GLY A 356 -24.84 -5.91 22.05
N ARG A 357 -24.45 -4.70 22.48
CA ARG A 357 -24.82 -3.43 21.82
C ARG A 357 -24.36 -3.37 20.36
N VAL A 358 -23.10 -3.71 20.10
CA VAL A 358 -22.52 -3.65 18.74
C VAL A 358 -23.20 -4.64 17.79
N PRO A 359 -23.34 -5.94 18.12
CA PRO A 359 -24.13 -6.88 17.31
C PRO A 359 -25.57 -6.41 17.08
N LEU A 360 -26.22 -5.84 18.12
CA LEU A 360 -27.58 -5.30 17.99
C LEU A 360 -27.64 -4.14 17.01
N MET A 361 -26.69 -3.20 17.05
CA MET A 361 -26.59 -2.11 16.08
C MET A 361 -26.42 -2.62 14.65
N VAL A 362 -25.57 -3.63 14.44
CA VAL A 362 -25.38 -4.26 13.12
C VAL A 362 -26.69 -4.86 12.62
N ALA A 363 -27.41 -5.60 13.46
CA ALA A 363 -28.69 -6.21 13.11
C ALA A 363 -29.79 -5.17 12.82
N VAL A 364 -29.82 -4.08 13.58
CA VAL A 364 -30.75 -2.96 13.33
C VAL A 364 -30.41 -2.25 12.02
N HIS A 365 -29.12 -2.04 11.70
CA HIS A 365 -28.71 -1.45 10.43
C HIS A 365 -29.11 -2.32 9.24
N GLU A 366 -28.90 -3.64 9.31
CA GLU A 366 -29.28 -4.58 8.25
C GLU A 366 -30.79 -4.51 7.94
N ARG A 367 -31.62 -4.14 8.92
CA ARG A 367 -33.07 -4.01 8.77
C ARG A 367 -33.54 -2.59 8.44
N SER A 368 -33.00 -1.56 9.11
CA SER A 368 -33.40 -0.15 8.98
C SER A 368 -32.20 0.76 9.25
N PRO A 369 -31.39 1.10 8.23
CA PRO A 369 -30.18 1.92 8.37
C PRO A 369 -30.45 3.27 9.05
N ALA A 370 -31.56 3.93 8.69
CA ALA A 370 -31.95 5.23 9.23
C ALA A 370 -32.16 5.23 10.75
N SER A 371 -32.44 4.06 11.35
CA SER A 371 -32.63 3.92 12.80
C SER A 371 -31.35 4.24 13.59
N LEU A 372 -30.17 4.03 12.99
CA LEU A 372 -28.89 4.34 13.63
C LEU A 372 -28.55 5.84 13.60
N LEU A 373 -29.35 6.69 12.96
CA LEU A 373 -29.18 8.14 13.01
C LEU A 373 -29.53 8.73 14.39
N SER A 374 -30.24 7.98 15.23
CA SER A 374 -30.52 8.39 16.60
C SER A 374 -29.25 8.37 17.46
N LEU A 375 -28.92 9.51 18.08
CA LEU A 375 -27.75 9.66 18.95
C LEU A 375 -27.74 8.68 20.15
N ARG A 376 -28.90 8.13 20.53
CA ARG A 376 -29.00 7.12 21.60
C ARG A 376 -28.15 5.87 21.32
N TRP A 377 -28.02 5.48 20.06
CA TRP A 377 -27.17 4.35 19.67
C TRP A 377 -25.67 4.61 19.87
N TRP A 378 -25.29 5.87 20.03
CA TRP A 378 -23.90 6.32 20.13
C TRP A 378 -23.58 6.92 21.49
N ASP A 379 -24.53 6.90 22.42
CA ASP A 379 -24.31 7.38 23.78
C ASP A 379 -23.17 6.61 24.47
N GLY A 380 -22.24 7.34 25.08
CA GLY A 380 -21.03 6.77 25.67
C GLY A 380 -19.96 6.30 24.65
N ALA A 381 -20.17 6.46 23.34
CA ALA A 381 -19.12 6.20 22.35
C ALA A 381 -18.00 7.24 22.47
N SER A 382 -16.77 6.76 22.50
CA SER A 382 -15.54 7.54 22.44
C SER A 382 -14.68 7.07 21.26
N THR A 383 -13.67 7.85 20.86
CA THR A 383 -12.73 7.42 19.81
C THR A 383 -12.06 6.09 20.16
N GLU A 384 -11.72 5.85 21.42
CA GLU A 384 -11.12 4.57 21.86
C GLU A 384 -12.07 3.39 21.61
N THR A 385 -13.34 3.54 22.00
CA THR A 385 -14.33 2.48 21.74
C THR A 385 -14.64 2.33 20.25
N LEU A 386 -14.56 3.40 19.45
CA LEU A 386 -14.70 3.31 17.99
C LEU A 386 -13.51 2.59 17.36
N VAL A 387 -12.30 2.72 17.91
CA VAL A 387 -11.12 1.94 17.47
C VAL A 387 -11.30 0.46 17.76
N GLU A 388 -11.82 0.12 18.95
CA GLU A 388 -12.07 -1.27 19.35
C GLU A 388 -13.21 -1.90 18.55
N CYS A 389 -14.34 -1.21 18.42
CA CYS A 389 -15.54 -1.74 17.78
C CYS A 389 -15.57 -1.56 16.26
N GLY A 390 -14.76 -0.63 15.73
CA GLY A 390 -14.81 -0.19 14.33
C GLY A 390 -14.22 -1.18 13.33
N GLN A 391 -13.90 -2.41 13.73
CA GLN A 391 -13.44 -3.46 12.82
C GLN A 391 -14.62 -4.27 12.26
N GLY A 392 -14.54 -4.68 11.00
CA GLY A 392 -15.49 -5.63 10.40
C GLY A 392 -16.82 -5.03 9.93
N ARG A 393 -17.96 -5.56 10.41
CA ARG A 393 -19.29 -5.12 9.94
C ARG A 393 -19.64 -3.73 10.45
N LEU A 394 -19.41 -3.46 11.74
CA LEU A 394 -19.70 -2.15 12.31
C LEU A 394 -18.80 -1.07 11.70
N GLY A 395 -17.52 -1.35 11.43
CA GLY A 395 -16.62 -0.42 10.72
C GLY A 395 -17.21 0.11 9.41
N ARG A 396 -17.75 -0.79 8.58
CA ARG A 396 -18.43 -0.41 7.32
C ARG A 396 -19.68 0.42 7.54
N ILE A 397 -20.42 0.18 8.62
CA ILE A 397 -21.59 0.97 9.00
C ILE A 397 -21.16 2.38 9.42
N ILE A 398 -20.16 2.49 10.28
CA ILE A 398 -19.61 3.76 10.76
C ILE A 398 -19.06 4.59 9.59
N ALA A 399 -18.43 3.95 8.60
CA ALA A 399 -17.91 4.61 7.39
C ALA A 399 -18.97 4.99 6.35
N SER A 400 -20.24 4.59 6.53
CA SER A 400 -21.32 5.04 5.65
C SER A 400 -21.54 6.55 5.81
N THR A 401 -21.63 7.29 4.71
CA THR A 401 -21.77 8.76 4.73
C THR A 401 -22.96 9.23 5.59
N GLU A 402 -24.04 8.45 5.61
CA GLU A 402 -25.26 8.72 6.39
C GLU A 402 -25.00 8.78 7.90
N ILE A 403 -24.08 7.96 8.42
CA ILE A 403 -23.73 7.90 9.85
C ILE A 403 -22.47 8.73 10.12
N LEU A 404 -21.50 8.65 9.22
CA LEU A 404 -20.21 9.30 9.33
C LEU A 404 -20.35 10.81 9.51
N GLU A 405 -21.08 11.47 8.62
CA GLU A 405 -21.19 12.94 8.61
C GLU A 405 -21.93 13.51 9.83
N PRO A 406 -23.15 13.03 10.19
CA PRO A 406 -23.89 13.64 11.30
C PRO A 406 -23.44 13.19 12.70
N ILE A 407 -22.79 12.03 12.83
CA ILE A 407 -22.51 11.44 14.16
C ILE A 407 -21.02 11.30 14.43
N ILE A 408 -20.30 10.65 13.51
CA ILE A 408 -18.92 10.22 13.79
C ILE A 408 -17.93 11.37 13.59
N ARG A 409 -18.07 12.14 12.51
CA ARG A 409 -17.19 13.30 12.23
C ARG A 409 -17.24 14.33 13.37
N PRO A 410 -18.42 14.77 13.88
CA PRO A 410 -18.46 15.69 15.02
C PRO A 410 -17.83 15.12 16.29
N LEU A 411 -17.99 13.81 16.54
CA LEU A 411 -17.35 13.13 17.66
C LEU A 411 -15.82 13.15 17.51
N LEU A 412 -15.29 12.78 16.33
CA LEU A 412 -13.85 12.82 16.06
C LEU A 412 -13.28 14.24 16.17
N GLU A 413 -13.98 15.26 15.65
CA GLU A 413 -13.57 16.66 15.75
C GLU A 413 -13.50 17.13 17.21
N ARG A 414 -14.53 16.83 18.01
CA ARG A 414 -14.58 17.15 19.43
C ARG A 414 -13.41 16.49 20.18
N GLU A 415 -13.21 15.19 19.97
CA GLU A 415 -12.15 14.45 20.66
C GLU A 415 -10.76 14.94 20.22
N LEU A 416 -10.52 15.22 18.92
CA LEU A 416 -9.27 15.80 18.43
C LEU A 416 -9.00 17.21 18.99
N ALA A 417 -10.05 18.00 19.21
CA ALA A 417 -9.93 19.32 19.82
C ALA A 417 -9.39 19.22 21.27
N GLU A 418 -9.66 18.12 21.97
CA GLU A 418 -9.23 17.87 23.35
C GLU A 418 -7.91 17.08 23.47
N VAL A 419 -7.31 16.66 22.36
CA VAL A 419 -6.02 15.94 22.39
C VAL A 419 -4.88 16.89 22.76
N THR A 420 -4.26 16.61 23.92
CA THR A 420 -3.11 17.34 24.47
C THR A 420 -1.91 16.44 24.76
N THR A 421 -2.05 15.12 24.66
CA THR A 421 -0.99 14.16 24.96
C THR A 421 -0.73 13.22 23.78
N ARG A 422 0.52 12.74 23.66
CA ARG A 422 0.91 11.76 22.63
C ARG A 422 0.14 10.44 22.76
N ALA A 423 -0.17 10.01 23.98
CA ALA A 423 -0.95 8.79 24.20
C ALA A 423 -2.35 8.89 23.59
N ARG A 424 -3.05 10.01 23.82
CA ARG A 424 -4.35 10.28 23.17
C ARG A 424 -4.23 10.39 21.66
N LEU A 425 -3.18 11.04 21.14
CA LEU A 425 -2.92 11.10 19.70
C LEU A 425 -2.72 9.71 19.08
N GLY A 426 -2.05 8.82 19.80
CA GLY A 426 -1.86 7.42 19.40
C GLY A 426 -3.16 6.63 19.23
N ILE A 427 -4.26 7.01 19.89
CA ILE A 427 -5.57 6.38 19.69
C ILE A 427 -6.07 6.65 18.28
N PHE A 428 -5.93 7.88 17.77
CA PHE A 428 -6.33 8.23 16.40
C PHE A 428 -5.47 7.55 15.35
N LEU A 429 -4.18 7.34 15.63
CA LEU A 429 -3.29 6.58 14.75
C LEU A 429 -3.62 5.09 14.69
N ARG A 430 -4.43 4.58 15.63
CA ARG A 430 -4.92 3.20 15.66
C ARG A 430 -6.31 3.06 15.05
N LEU A 431 -6.88 4.12 14.47
CA LEU A 431 -8.17 4.04 13.81
C LEU A 431 -8.16 2.95 12.72
N PRO A 432 -9.23 2.14 12.63
CA PRO A 432 -9.43 1.23 11.49
C PRO A 432 -9.34 2.01 10.18
N ALA A 433 -8.88 1.33 9.11
CA ALA A 433 -8.67 1.97 7.81
C ALA A 433 -9.93 2.70 7.31
N GLU A 434 -11.09 2.10 7.55
CA GLU A 434 -12.41 2.63 7.20
C GLU A 434 -12.72 3.96 7.88
N LEU A 435 -12.15 4.25 9.06
CA LEU A 435 -12.32 5.53 9.76
C LEU A 435 -11.15 6.48 9.54
N ALA A 436 -9.95 5.94 9.36
CA ALA A 436 -8.74 6.72 9.11
C ALA A 436 -8.87 7.61 7.86
N GLU A 437 -9.53 7.11 6.81
CA GLU A 437 -9.79 7.86 5.57
C GLU A 437 -10.69 9.10 5.77
N HIS A 438 -11.47 9.12 6.85
CA HIS A 438 -12.44 10.18 7.11
C HIS A 438 -12.05 11.12 8.26
N VAL A 439 -10.86 10.93 8.83
CA VAL A 439 -10.35 11.82 9.87
C VAL A 439 -10.26 13.25 9.33
N PRO A 440 -10.82 14.25 10.04
CA PRO A 440 -10.74 15.65 9.62
C PRO A 440 -9.29 16.15 9.68
N VAL A 441 -8.63 16.15 8.52
CA VAL A 441 -7.19 16.47 8.38
C VAL A 441 -6.81 17.77 9.09
N PRO A 442 -7.56 18.90 8.97
CA PRO A 442 -7.19 20.12 9.68
C PRO A 442 -7.20 19.97 11.21
N ALA A 443 -8.23 19.30 11.77
CA ALA A 443 -8.32 19.07 13.21
C ALA A 443 -7.21 18.12 13.70
N PHE A 444 -6.87 17.11 12.88
CA PHE A 444 -5.78 16.17 13.17
C PHE A 444 -4.41 16.85 13.17
N VAL A 445 -4.12 17.69 12.18
CA VAL A 445 -2.89 18.51 12.12
C VAL A 445 -2.82 19.45 13.34
N ASN A 446 -3.92 20.12 13.68
CA ASN A 446 -3.98 20.99 14.86
C ASN A 446 -3.73 20.22 16.17
N ALA A 447 -4.25 18.99 16.27
CA ALA A 447 -3.97 18.11 17.41
C ALA A 447 -2.47 17.75 17.48
N PHE A 448 -1.84 17.36 16.36
CA PHE A 448 -0.40 17.10 16.28
C PHE A 448 0.43 18.32 16.72
N GLN A 449 0.11 19.51 16.21
CA GLN A 449 0.80 20.75 16.58
C GLN A 449 0.63 21.07 18.06
N ARG A 450 -0.57 20.92 18.61
CA ARG A 450 -0.87 21.15 20.03
C ARG A 450 -0.09 20.20 20.93
N VAL A 451 -0.04 18.90 20.62
CA VAL A 451 0.78 17.93 21.35
C VAL A 451 2.26 18.24 21.20
N GLY A 452 2.71 18.61 20.00
CA GLY A 452 4.10 18.96 19.70
C GLY A 452 4.65 20.14 20.50
N ARG A 453 3.80 21.06 20.98
CA ARG A 453 4.24 22.15 21.89
C ARG A 453 4.81 21.63 23.22
N HIS A 454 4.43 20.43 23.63
CA HIS A 454 4.81 19.84 24.92
C HIS A 454 5.56 18.51 24.79
N ASP A 455 5.47 17.81 23.65
CA ASP A 455 6.16 16.55 23.38
C ASP A 455 7.11 16.69 22.15
N PRO A 456 8.43 16.58 22.34
CA PRO A 456 9.40 16.79 21.27
C PRO A 456 9.33 15.72 20.17
N ILE A 457 8.85 14.51 20.47
CA ILE A 457 8.68 13.44 19.48
C ILE A 457 7.49 13.77 18.58
N ALA A 458 6.37 14.22 19.15
CA ALA A 458 5.23 14.68 18.37
C ALA A 458 5.58 15.91 17.51
N ALA A 459 6.41 16.82 18.02
CA ALA A 459 6.92 17.96 17.25
C ALA A 459 7.75 17.52 16.05
N ALA A 460 8.65 16.54 16.24
CA ALA A 460 9.46 15.98 15.15
C ALA A 460 8.58 15.31 14.08
N TRP A 461 7.54 14.58 14.49
CA TRP A 461 6.56 13.99 13.55
C TRP A 461 5.78 15.07 12.79
N ALA A 462 5.28 16.09 13.48
CA ALA A 462 4.55 17.19 12.84
C ALA A 462 5.43 17.91 11.80
N LYS A 463 6.71 18.16 12.12
CA LYS A 463 7.68 18.77 11.20
C LYS A 463 7.95 17.87 9.99
N ALA A 464 8.17 16.57 10.21
CA ALA A 464 8.43 15.62 9.14
C ALA A 464 7.22 15.43 8.20
N LEU A 465 6.00 15.37 8.76
CA LEU A 465 4.76 15.21 8.00
C LEU A 465 4.31 16.49 7.30
N GLY A 466 4.59 17.67 7.87
CA GLY A 466 4.27 18.96 7.26
C GLY A 466 5.09 19.24 5.99
N GLY A 467 6.17 18.49 5.77
CA GLY A 467 7.04 18.63 4.62
C GLY A 467 7.65 20.03 4.46
N GLU A 468 7.78 20.77 5.57
CA GLU A 468 8.24 22.17 5.56
C GLU A 468 9.64 22.29 4.93
N GLU A 469 10.49 21.28 5.12
CA GLU A 469 11.83 21.23 4.55
C GLU A 469 11.81 20.98 3.03
N GLN A 470 10.95 20.06 2.54
CA GLN A 470 10.79 19.87 1.09
C GLN A 470 10.14 21.09 0.44
N LEU A 471 9.17 21.73 1.11
CA LEU A 471 8.54 22.97 0.61
C LEU A 471 9.52 24.14 0.59
N ALA A 472 10.39 24.27 1.61
CA ALA A 472 11.45 25.27 1.62
C ALA A 472 12.46 25.03 0.49
N SER A 473 12.94 23.78 0.33
CA SER A 473 13.85 23.39 -0.76
C SER A 473 13.23 23.66 -2.14
N ALA A 474 11.97 23.28 -2.34
CA ALA A 474 11.26 23.52 -3.59
C ALA A 474 11.08 25.02 -3.89
N ARG A 475 10.83 25.85 -2.87
CA ARG A 475 10.78 27.31 -3.03
C ARG A 475 12.14 27.88 -3.41
N GLU A 476 13.21 27.45 -2.75
CA GLU A 476 14.58 27.86 -3.09
C GLU A 476 15.00 27.41 -4.50
N GLU A 477 14.55 26.25 -4.97
CA GLU A 477 14.77 25.79 -6.35
C GLU A 477 14.02 26.65 -7.36
N ILE A 478 12.77 27.01 -7.08
CA ILE A 478 11.99 27.93 -7.93
C ILE A 478 12.66 29.31 -8.00
N ASP A 479 13.14 29.83 -6.88
CA ASP A 479 13.81 31.13 -6.85
C ASP A 479 15.16 31.11 -7.58
N ARG A 480 15.94 30.02 -7.43
CA ARG A 480 17.16 29.81 -8.23
C ARG A 480 16.86 29.72 -9.72
N ALA A 481 15.87 28.92 -10.12
CA ALA A 481 15.47 28.81 -11.52
C ALA A 481 15.02 30.15 -12.11
N ARG A 482 14.34 31.00 -11.32
CA ARG A 482 13.97 32.36 -11.73
C ARG A 482 15.20 33.24 -11.97
N GLN A 483 16.15 33.24 -11.04
CA GLN A 483 17.40 34.00 -11.19
C GLN A 483 18.21 33.53 -12.41
N ASP A 484 18.27 32.22 -12.66
CA ASP A 484 18.94 31.66 -13.84
C ASP A 484 18.24 32.08 -15.14
N THR A 485 16.91 32.14 -15.16
CA THR A 485 16.18 32.65 -16.34
C THR A 485 16.39 34.14 -16.58
N GLU A 486 16.45 34.95 -15.52
CA GLU A 486 16.74 36.38 -15.64
C GLU A 486 18.16 36.61 -16.17
N THR A 487 19.16 35.92 -15.61
CA THR A 487 20.54 36.02 -16.09
C THR A 487 20.68 35.53 -17.54
N ALA A 488 20.06 34.41 -17.90
CA ALA A 488 20.03 33.93 -19.28
C ALA A 488 19.37 34.94 -20.25
N MET A 489 18.29 35.60 -19.83
CA MET A 489 17.66 36.66 -20.62
C MET A 489 18.58 37.88 -20.78
N THR A 490 19.29 38.30 -19.72
CA THR A 490 20.26 39.40 -19.84
C THR A 490 21.40 39.07 -20.81
N LEU A 491 21.99 37.88 -20.69
CA LEU A 491 23.05 37.41 -21.58
C LEU A 491 22.57 37.28 -23.03
N LYS A 492 21.35 36.78 -23.25
CA LYS A 492 20.73 36.72 -24.57
C LYS A 492 20.59 38.12 -25.17
N ASN A 493 20.06 39.08 -24.42
CA ASN A 493 19.87 40.45 -24.89
C ASN A 493 21.22 41.12 -25.22
N GLU A 494 22.26 40.87 -24.41
CA GLU A 494 23.62 41.34 -24.70
C GLU A 494 24.19 40.72 -25.98
N ALA A 495 24.01 39.40 -26.16
CA ALA A 495 24.44 38.70 -27.35
C ALA A 495 23.71 39.20 -28.61
N GLU A 496 22.40 39.41 -28.54
CA GLU A 496 21.61 40.00 -29.64
C GLU A 496 22.12 41.40 -30.01
N ARG A 497 22.46 42.23 -29.01
CA ARG A 497 23.04 43.56 -29.24
C ARG A 497 24.40 43.47 -29.94
N LEU A 498 25.26 42.54 -29.54
CA LEU A 498 26.56 42.33 -30.17
C LEU A 498 26.43 41.83 -31.61
N VAL A 499 25.48 40.92 -31.87
CA VAL A 499 25.20 40.43 -33.23
C VAL A 499 24.72 41.58 -34.12
N GLN A 500 23.84 42.45 -33.60
CA GLN A 500 23.39 43.63 -34.34
C GLN A 500 24.54 44.58 -34.66
N GLU A 501 25.39 44.90 -33.67
CA GLU A 501 26.55 45.77 -33.87
C GLU A 501 27.54 45.21 -34.90
N LEU A 502 27.82 43.91 -34.84
CA LEU A 502 28.70 43.23 -35.80
C LEU A 502 28.10 43.22 -37.22
N THR A 503 26.78 43.00 -37.34
CA THR A 503 26.07 43.04 -38.62
C THR A 503 26.19 44.44 -39.24
N GLU A 504 25.91 45.50 -38.48
CA GLU A 504 26.06 46.87 -38.95
C GLU A 504 27.51 47.21 -39.35
N ARG A 505 28.51 46.67 -38.63
CA ARG A 505 29.91 46.84 -38.97
C ARG A 505 30.27 46.13 -40.28
N CYS A 506 29.80 44.90 -40.48
CA CYS A 506 29.98 44.16 -41.73
C CYS A 506 29.34 44.92 -42.90
N ASP A 507 28.11 45.40 -42.76
CA ASP A 507 27.43 46.20 -43.79
C ASP A 507 28.18 47.49 -44.13
N ARG A 508 28.79 48.14 -43.13
CA ARG A 508 29.64 49.32 -43.35
C ARG A 508 30.90 48.96 -44.15
N VAL A 509 31.58 47.88 -43.79
CA VAL A 509 32.80 47.43 -44.48
C VAL A 509 32.48 46.98 -45.91
N GLU A 510 31.37 46.27 -46.11
CA GLU A 510 30.93 45.86 -47.43
C GLU A 510 30.62 47.07 -48.32
N ARG A 511 29.91 48.08 -47.80
CA ARG A 511 29.69 49.34 -48.53
C ARG A 511 30.99 50.05 -48.89
N GLN A 512 31.95 50.14 -47.96
CA GLN A 512 33.28 50.72 -48.26
C GLN A 512 34.02 49.92 -49.34
N LEU A 513 33.92 48.59 -49.32
CA LEU A 513 34.53 47.75 -50.35
C LEU A 513 33.87 47.97 -51.72
N GLN A 514 32.54 48.05 -51.77
CA GLN A 514 31.80 48.33 -53.00
C GLN A 514 32.14 49.72 -53.55
N GLU A 515 32.22 50.75 -52.70
CA GLU A 515 32.61 52.11 -53.09
C GLU A 515 34.05 52.17 -53.62
N THR A 516 34.99 51.49 -52.96
CA THR A 516 36.39 51.44 -53.42
C THR A 516 36.53 50.67 -54.74
N GLN A 517 35.82 49.55 -54.92
CA GLN A 517 35.78 48.82 -56.19
C GLN A 517 35.19 49.68 -57.31
N ALA A 518 34.05 50.35 -57.07
CA ALA A 518 33.47 51.28 -58.03
C ALA A 518 34.44 52.42 -58.37
N GLY A 519 35.17 52.94 -57.38
CA GLY A 519 36.21 53.95 -57.57
C GLY A 519 37.40 53.44 -58.39
N VAL A 520 37.83 52.19 -58.21
CA VAL A 520 38.88 51.55 -59.02
C VAL A 520 38.42 51.36 -60.47
N LEU A 521 37.20 50.87 -60.68
CA LEU A 521 36.63 50.70 -62.02
C LEU A 521 36.50 52.03 -62.77
N ARG A 522 36.02 53.09 -62.10
CA ARG A 522 35.97 54.44 -62.69
C ARG A 522 37.36 54.96 -63.06
N ARG A 523 38.37 54.74 -62.21
CA ARG A 523 39.76 55.12 -62.49
C ARG A 523 40.33 54.37 -63.69
N ARG A 524 40.12 53.05 -63.78
CA ARG A 524 40.53 52.25 -64.95
C ARG A 524 39.85 52.72 -66.22
N ALA A 525 38.52 52.90 -66.21
CA ALA A 525 37.80 53.41 -67.38
C ALA A 525 38.30 54.79 -67.83
N SER A 526 38.66 55.67 -66.89
CA SER A 526 39.28 56.96 -67.21
C SER A 526 40.69 56.81 -67.78
N GLN A 527 41.50 55.89 -67.25
CA GLN A 527 42.84 55.60 -67.76
C GLN A 527 42.78 55.01 -69.17
N ASP A 528 41.89 54.04 -69.41
CA ASP A 528 41.69 53.44 -70.73
C ASP A 528 41.27 54.49 -71.76
N ARG A 529 40.35 55.40 -71.39
CA ARG A 529 39.96 56.53 -72.24
C ARG A 529 41.12 57.48 -72.53
N GLN A 530 41.94 57.78 -71.53
CA GLN A 530 43.12 58.64 -71.70
C GLN A 530 44.15 57.98 -72.64
N LEU A 531 44.42 56.69 -72.45
CA LEU A 531 45.29 55.91 -73.33
C LEU A 531 44.77 55.92 -74.77
N GLN A 532 43.45 55.77 -74.98
CA GLN A 532 42.85 55.90 -76.32
C GLN A 532 43.06 57.29 -76.93
N ILE A 533 42.89 58.36 -76.13
CA ILE A 533 43.14 59.73 -76.60
C ILE A 533 44.60 59.92 -77.00
N ASP A 534 45.53 59.41 -76.18
CA ASP A 534 46.97 59.54 -76.42
C ASP A 534 47.39 58.75 -77.66
N VAL A 535 46.85 57.54 -77.88
CA VAL A 535 47.06 56.76 -79.11
C VAL A 535 46.52 57.50 -80.34
N MET A 536 45.31 58.07 -80.25
CA MET A 536 44.72 58.80 -81.39
C MET A 536 45.49 60.10 -81.71
N ARG A 537 46.05 60.78 -80.71
CA ARG A 537 46.95 61.93 -80.92
C ARG A 537 48.23 61.52 -81.62
N ALA A 538 48.89 60.45 -81.16
CA ALA A 538 50.10 59.93 -81.79
C ALA A 538 49.86 59.54 -83.27
N LEU A 539 48.71 58.94 -83.57
CA LEU A 539 48.31 58.62 -84.95
C LEU A 539 48.02 59.87 -85.79
N ALA A 540 47.39 60.90 -85.21
CA ALA A 540 47.12 62.16 -85.90
C ALA A 540 48.42 62.91 -86.22
N ASP A 541 49.38 62.97 -85.29
CA ASP A 541 50.70 63.56 -85.51
C ASP A 541 51.47 62.83 -86.62
N LEU A 542 51.39 61.49 -86.64
CA LEU A 542 51.98 60.67 -87.70
C LEU A 542 51.34 60.95 -89.06
N ALA A 543 50.00 61.04 -89.13
CA ALA A 543 49.29 61.34 -90.36
C ALA A 543 49.65 62.74 -90.89
N ALA A 544 49.71 63.74 -90.01
CA ALA A 544 50.10 65.11 -90.35
C ALA A 544 51.54 65.19 -90.90
N GLU A 545 52.50 64.50 -90.27
CA GLU A 545 53.90 64.46 -90.73
C GLU A 545 54.00 63.79 -92.11
N VAL A 546 53.26 62.70 -92.35
CA VAL A 546 53.24 62.02 -93.67
C VAL A 546 52.66 62.93 -94.75
N GLU A 547 51.57 63.64 -94.45
CA GLU A 547 50.97 64.63 -95.36
C GLU A 547 51.95 65.78 -95.66
N GLU A 548 52.60 66.34 -94.64
CA GLU A 548 53.59 67.42 -94.78
C GLU A 548 54.78 67.00 -95.65
N LEU A 549 55.32 65.79 -95.43
CA LEU A 549 56.44 65.26 -96.22
C LEU A 549 56.04 64.96 -97.67
N SER A 550 54.80 64.53 -97.91
CA SER A 550 54.27 64.26 -99.25
C SER A 550 54.14 65.54 -100.08
N VAL A 551 53.57 66.60 -99.50
CA VAL A 551 53.42 67.91 -100.18
C VAL A 551 54.77 68.53 -100.52
N ARG A 552 55.80 68.28 -99.71
CA ARG A 552 57.17 68.78 -99.93
C ARG A 552 57.98 68.01 -100.97
N GLY A 553 57.41 66.95 -101.58
CA GLY A 553 58.09 66.14 -102.59
C GLY A 553 59.32 65.39 -102.06
N VAL A 554 59.35 65.12 -100.76
CA VAL A 554 60.43 64.38 -100.10
C VAL A 554 60.47 62.95 -100.64
N SER A 555 61.67 62.40 -100.87
CA SER A 555 61.80 61.01 -101.33
C SER A 555 61.18 60.03 -100.33
N SER A 556 60.60 58.94 -100.83
CA SER A 556 59.95 57.91 -100.01
C SER A 556 60.86 57.34 -98.92
N GLU A 557 62.17 57.24 -99.18
CA GLU A 557 63.17 56.78 -98.19
C GLU A 557 63.29 57.74 -97.01
N THR A 558 63.36 59.05 -97.27
CA THR A 558 63.44 60.07 -96.21
C THR A 558 62.14 60.13 -95.41
N MET A 559 60.99 59.91 -96.06
CA MET A 559 59.69 59.82 -95.41
C MET A 559 59.61 58.63 -94.45
N ILE A 560 60.06 57.45 -94.88
CA ILE A 560 60.09 56.24 -94.04
C ILE A 560 61.04 56.43 -92.85
N ALA A 561 62.22 57.00 -93.07
CA ALA A 561 63.19 57.27 -91.99
C ALA A 561 62.62 58.23 -90.93
N ARG A 562 61.89 59.28 -91.36
CA ARG A 562 61.20 60.21 -90.46
C ARG A 562 60.06 59.54 -89.69
N VAL A 563 59.24 58.73 -90.36
CA VAL A 563 58.16 57.95 -89.73
C VAL A 563 58.73 56.99 -88.68
N HIS A 564 59.82 56.30 -88.98
CA HIS A 564 60.52 55.45 -88.00
C HIS A 564 61.08 56.26 -86.83
N GLY A 565 61.64 57.45 -87.10
CA GLY A 565 62.09 58.37 -86.05
C GLY A 565 60.96 58.79 -85.11
N LEU A 566 59.78 59.14 -85.66
CA LEU A 566 58.60 59.47 -84.88
C LEU A 566 58.08 58.26 -84.10
N ALA A 567 57.99 57.09 -84.73
CA ALA A 567 57.59 55.84 -84.07
C ALA A 567 58.54 55.51 -82.89
N ALA A 568 59.85 55.72 -83.05
CA ALA A 568 60.83 55.51 -81.99
C ALA A 568 60.62 56.44 -80.79
N THR A 569 60.08 57.66 -80.97
CA THR A 569 59.73 58.54 -79.82
C THR A 569 58.61 57.96 -78.94
N TYR A 570 57.79 57.08 -79.51
CA TYR A 570 56.77 56.31 -78.80
C TYR A 570 57.27 54.92 -78.35
N GLY A 571 58.58 54.68 -78.43
CA GLY A 571 59.21 53.40 -78.06
C GLY A 571 58.95 52.27 -79.06
N LEU A 572 58.46 52.59 -80.27
CA LEU A 572 58.21 51.63 -81.34
C LEU A 572 59.43 51.47 -82.22
N TRP A 573 59.93 50.25 -82.32
CA TRP A 573 61.09 49.90 -83.12
C TRP A 573 60.68 48.96 -84.25
N PRO A 574 61.05 49.27 -85.50
CA PRO A 574 60.72 48.40 -86.63
C PRO A 574 61.52 47.09 -86.55
N ILE A 575 60.86 45.98 -86.83
CA ILE A 575 61.47 44.66 -86.94
C ILE A 575 62.03 44.51 -88.35
N GLY A 576 63.27 44.99 -88.53
CA GLY A 576 64.00 44.99 -89.79
C GLY A 576 63.43 45.96 -90.84
N PRO A 577 64.27 46.63 -91.65
CA PRO A 577 63.81 47.41 -92.78
C PRO A 577 63.40 46.52 -93.95
N ILE A 578 62.54 47.07 -94.81
CA ILE A 578 62.02 46.36 -95.99
C ILE A 578 63.20 45.99 -96.91
N HIS A 579 63.20 44.76 -97.40
CA HIS A 579 64.23 44.13 -98.22
C HIS A 579 65.54 43.76 -97.52
N GLU A 580 65.67 44.02 -96.21
CA GLU A 580 66.79 43.49 -95.45
C GLU A 580 66.64 41.99 -95.22
N LYS A 581 67.76 41.29 -95.29
CA LYS A 581 67.86 39.88 -94.97
C LYS A 581 68.09 39.74 -93.49
N SER A 582 67.24 38.97 -92.81
CA SER A 582 67.35 38.70 -91.38
C SER A 582 67.15 37.22 -91.12
N ALA A 583 67.61 36.74 -89.97
CA ALA A 583 67.34 35.39 -89.50
C ALA A 583 65.87 35.25 -89.08
N PHE A 584 65.19 34.16 -89.47
CA PHE A 584 63.79 33.95 -89.11
C PHE A 584 63.63 33.70 -87.60
N ASP A 585 62.98 34.61 -86.88
CA ASP A 585 62.52 34.39 -85.51
C ASP A 585 60.99 34.26 -85.47
N LEU A 586 60.48 33.11 -85.01
CA LEU A 586 59.04 32.86 -84.89
C LEU A 586 58.32 33.88 -84.00
N LYS A 587 59.00 34.50 -83.03
CA LYS A 587 58.43 35.53 -82.17
C LYS A 587 58.28 36.87 -82.88
N LEU A 588 59.21 37.23 -83.75
CA LEU A 588 59.26 38.53 -84.40
C LEU A 588 58.71 38.53 -85.82
N HIS A 589 58.70 37.37 -86.49
CA HIS A 589 58.39 37.22 -87.91
C HIS A 589 57.16 36.34 -88.15
N LYS A 590 56.47 36.60 -89.26
CA LYS A 590 55.39 35.79 -89.81
C LYS A 590 55.67 35.58 -91.31
N ALA A 591 55.91 34.33 -91.70
CA ALA A 591 56.20 34.01 -93.10
C ALA A 591 54.97 34.27 -93.99
N ILE A 592 55.18 34.93 -95.13
CA ILE A 592 54.14 35.15 -96.16
C ILE A 592 54.06 33.93 -97.08
N ALA A 593 55.23 33.38 -97.44
CA ALA A 593 55.37 32.23 -98.32
C ALA A 593 56.59 31.40 -97.92
N GLY A 594 56.46 30.08 -98.00
CA GLY A 594 57.45 29.11 -97.50
C GLY A 594 57.24 28.77 -96.02
N ASP A 595 57.96 27.75 -95.56
CA ASP A 595 58.02 27.33 -94.15
C ASP A 595 59.47 27.47 -93.66
N PRO A 596 59.96 28.72 -93.45
CA PRO A 596 61.31 28.95 -92.95
C PRO A 596 61.43 28.38 -91.54
N GLN A 597 62.48 27.60 -91.31
CA GLN A 597 62.86 27.15 -89.98
C GLN A 597 63.51 28.33 -89.22
N PRO A 598 63.54 28.29 -87.87
CA PRO A 598 64.30 29.25 -87.09
C PRO A 598 65.73 29.38 -87.63
N ASP A 599 66.21 30.62 -87.72
CA ASP A 599 67.51 31.00 -88.29
C ASP A 599 67.64 30.91 -89.82
N ASP A 600 66.60 30.48 -90.56
CA ASP A 600 66.60 30.57 -92.03
C ASP A 600 66.66 32.03 -92.47
N GLU A 601 67.40 32.30 -93.56
CA GLU A 601 67.52 33.65 -94.12
C GLU A 601 66.20 34.06 -94.80
N VAL A 602 65.56 35.11 -94.28
CA VAL A 602 64.30 35.65 -94.78
C VAL A 602 64.44 37.12 -95.15
N ILE A 603 63.73 37.55 -96.20
CA ILE A 603 63.65 38.96 -96.60
C ILE A 603 62.44 39.59 -95.95
N VAL A 604 62.61 40.71 -95.26
CA VAL A 604 61.48 41.47 -94.72
C VAL A 604 60.71 42.14 -95.86
N ARG A 605 59.43 41.77 -96.03
CA ARG A 605 58.53 42.38 -97.02
C ARG A 605 57.64 43.46 -96.42
N ARG A 606 57.29 43.34 -95.14
CA ARG A 606 56.60 44.37 -94.37
C ARG A 606 57.20 44.42 -92.98
N PRO A 607 57.63 45.58 -92.48
CA PRO A 607 58.23 45.67 -91.15
C PRO A 607 57.15 45.36 -90.11
N GLY A 608 57.57 44.66 -89.06
CA GLY A 608 56.81 44.56 -87.82
C GLY A 608 57.20 45.69 -86.88
N TYR A 609 56.58 45.75 -85.70
CA TYR A 609 56.93 46.71 -84.67
C TYR A 609 56.96 46.04 -83.30
N ILE A 610 58.04 46.33 -82.55
CA ILE A 610 58.16 46.03 -81.13
C ILE A 610 57.94 47.34 -80.40
N TRP A 611 57.07 47.31 -79.39
CA TRP A 611 56.97 48.39 -78.42
C TRP A 611 57.83 48.05 -77.21
N SER A 612 58.76 48.93 -76.91
CA SER A 612 59.60 48.83 -75.72
C SER A 612 59.14 49.85 -74.68
N SER A 613 58.85 49.36 -73.48
CA SER A 613 58.72 50.15 -72.27
C SER A 613 59.96 49.92 -71.41
N SER A 614 60.16 50.74 -70.38
CA SER A 614 61.24 50.58 -69.39
C SER A 614 61.29 49.20 -68.71
N THR A 615 60.20 48.43 -68.76
CA THR A 615 60.06 47.15 -68.04
C THR A 615 59.74 45.96 -68.94
N GLU A 616 59.31 46.18 -70.19
CA GLU A 616 58.81 45.10 -71.04
C GLU A 616 58.94 45.45 -72.53
N GLU A 617 59.26 44.46 -73.34
CA GLU A 617 59.19 44.53 -74.80
C GLU A 617 58.02 43.68 -75.30
N VAL A 618 57.09 44.31 -76.00
CA VAL A 618 55.88 43.66 -76.54
C VAL A 618 55.89 43.76 -78.05
N VAL A 619 55.80 42.62 -78.73
CA VAL A 619 55.67 42.57 -80.19
C VAL A 619 54.24 42.98 -80.56
N LEU A 620 54.06 44.20 -81.09
CA LEU A 620 52.74 44.70 -81.50
C LEU A 620 52.29 44.09 -82.83
N HIS A 621 53.23 43.95 -83.76
CA HIS A 621 52.96 43.35 -85.06
C HIS A 621 54.22 42.65 -85.54
N LYS A 622 54.12 41.37 -85.92
CA LYS A 622 55.26 40.63 -86.47
C LYS A 622 55.63 41.15 -87.85
N ALA A 623 56.91 41.14 -88.22
CA ALA A 623 57.34 41.45 -89.58
C ALA A 623 56.85 40.36 -90.51
N LEU A 624 56.36 40.75 -91.69
CA LEU A 624 56.02 39.79 -92.73
C LEU A 624 57.25 39.55 -93.57
N VAL A 625 57.67 38.29 -93.65
CA VAL A 625 58.95 37.91 -94.27
C VAL A 625 58.75 36.84 -95.35
N GLU A 626 59.64 36.80 -96.34
CA GLU A 626 59.64 35.81 -97.43
C GLU A 626 60.91 34.98 -97.38
N HIS A 627 60.77 33.65 -97.48
CA HIS A 627 61.90 32.72 -97.43
C HIS A 627 62.73 32.78 -98.72
N LEU A 628 64.03 33.08 -98.59
CA LEU A 628 65.02 32.96 -99.66
C LEU A 628 65.38 31.48 -99.88
N LYS A 629 64.54 30.72 -100.59
CA LYS A 629 64.99 29.42 -101.12
C LYS A 629 66.12 29.65 -102.12
N ARG A 630 67.35 29.24 -101.78
CA ARG A 630 68.41 29.02 -102.79
C ARG A 630 67.87 28.01 -103.81
N ARG A 631 67.66 28.46 -105.05
CA ARG A 631 67.36 27.55 -106.17
C ARG A 631 68.52 26.61 -106.42
#